data_AF-A0A9E5RVX1-F1
#
_entry.id   AF-A0A9E5RVX1-F1
#
_cell.length_a   1.000
_cell.length_b   1.000
_cell.length_c   1.000
_cell.angle_alpha   90.00
_cell.angle_beta   90.00
_cell.angle_gamma   90.00
#
_symmetry.space_group_name_H-M   'P 1'
#
loop_
_entity.id
_entity.type
_entity.pdbx_description
1 polymer ?
#
loop_
_entity_poly.entity_id
_entity_poly.type
_entity_poly.pdbx_seq_one_letter_code
_entity_poly.pdbx_strand_id
1 'polypeptide(L)'
;MESKEIFVKAHVRVIRQKLYRFVCKECNSVSERICFPSQPLYCEICRPPKQKAEKPSSEAIVKAKTTKRKPPAKQPRVSAAKTNTKTKKASSAK
;
A
#
# COMPACT_ATOMS: atom_id res chain seq x y z
N MET A 1 40.62 5.23 -10.31
CA MET A 1 39.46 4.84 -9.49
C MET A 1 39.33 3.34 -9.60
N GLU A 2 39.45 2.62 -8.49
CA GLU A 2 39.40 1.15 -8.46
C GLU A 2 37.95 0.69 -8.47
N SER A 3 37.56 -0.09 -9.48
CA SER A 3 36.24 -0.72 -9.59
C SER A 3 36.21 -2.00 -8.75
N LYS A 4 35.32 -2.06 -7.76
CA LYS A 4 35.01 -3.29 -7.01
C LYS A 4 33.80 -3.98 -7.61
N GLU A 5 34.00 -5.21 -8.05
CA GLU A 5 32.92 -6.07 -8.53
C GLU A 5 32.21 -6.74 -7.35
N ILE A 6 30.88 -6.69 -7.34
CA ILE A 6 30.06 -7.26 -6.27
C ILE A 6 29.07 -8.23 -6.92
N PHE A 7 29.15 -9.49 -6.52
CA PHE A 7 28.21 -10.52 -6.94
C PHE A 7 27.01 -10.54 -5.99
N VAL A 8 25.82 -10.27 -6.51
CA VAL A 8 24.58 -10.21 -5.72
C VAL A 8 23.67 -11.36 -6.10
N LYS A 9 23.06 -12.00 -5.11
CA LYS A 9 22.02 -13.01 -5.34
C LYS A 9 20.69 -12.33 -5.66
N ALA A 10 20.04 -12.75 -6.73
CA ALA A 10 18.72 -12.25 -7.09
C ALA A 10 17.69 -12.61 -6.00
N HIS A 11 16.88 -11.63 -5.61
CA HIS A 11 15.77 -11.86 -4.70
C HIS A 11 14.66 -12.64 -5.42
N VAL A 12 14.24 -13.78 -4.86
CA VAL A 12 13.11 -14.57 -5.39
C VAL A 12 11.86 -14.33 -4.52
N ARG A 13 10.72 -14.06 -5.16
CA ARG A 13 9.40 -13.98 -4.49
C ARG A 13 8.45 -14.95 -5.15
N VAL A 14 7.72 -15.71 -4.35
CA VAL A 14 6.61 -16.53 -4.83
C VAL A 14 5.34 -15.69 -4.81
N ILE A 15 4.76 -15.45 -5.98
CA ILE A 15 3.48 -14.76 -6.10
C ILE A 15 2.39 -15.84 -6.13
N ARG A 16 1.48 -15.84 -5.15
CA ARG A 16 0.41 -16.85 -5.04
C ARG A 16 -0.78 -16.50 -5.93
N GLN A 17 -1.07 -17.34 -6.92
CA GLN A 17 -2.27 -17.24 -7.75
C GLN A 17 -3.47 -17.84 -7.03
N LYS A 18 -4.61 -17.16 -7.05
CA LYS A 18 -5.89 -17.74 -6.64
C LYS A 18 -6.94 -17.50 -7.73
N LEU A 19 -7.71 -18.54 -8.03
CA LEU A 19 -8.93 -18.45 -8.83
C LEU A 19 -10.05 -17.88 -7.95
N TYR A 20 -10.64 -16.77 -8.39
CA TYR A 20 -11.80 -16.17 -7.76
C TYR A 20 -13.02 -16.37 -8.66
N ARG A 21 -14.08 -16.95 -8.11
CA ARG A 21 -15.42 -16.96 -8.69
C ARG A 21 -16.22 -15.81 -8.08
N PHE A 22 -16.71 -14.89 -8.91
CA PHE A 22 -17.37 -13.66 -8.45
C PHE A 22 -18.43 -13.20 -9.46
N VAL A 23 -19.30 -12.29 -9.03
CA VAL A 23 -20.31 -11.65 -9.89
C VAL A 23 -19.76 -10.32 -10.39
N CYS A 24 -19.76 -10.11 -11.70
CA CYS A 24 -19.31 -8.85 -12.28
C CYS A 24 -20.27 -7.71 -11.94
N LYS A 25 -19.75 -6.56 -11.51
CA LYS A 25 -20.59 -5.39 -11.18
C LYS A 25 -21.32 -4.73 -12.36
N GLU A 26 -20.87 -4.94 -13.59
CA GLU A 26 -21.48 -4.33 -14.79
C GLU A 26 -22.50 -5.25 -15.45
N CYS A 27 -22.11 -6.47 -15.81
CA CYS A 27 -22.97 -7.41 -16.53
C CYS A 27 -23.68 -8.44 -15.64
N ASN A 28 -23.45 -8.42 -14.33
CA ASN A 28 -24.02 -9.36 -13.34
C ASN A 28 -23.83 -10.85 -13.67
N SER A 29 -22.91 -11.17 -14.58
CA SER A 29 -22.56 -12.56 -14.90
C SER A 29 -21.59 -13.13 -13.87
N VAL A 30 -21.71 -14.43 -13.62
CA VAL A 30 -20.75 -15.18 -12.82
C VAL A 30 -19.50 -15.40 -13.66
N SER A 31 -18.35 -14.92 -13.17
CA SER A 31 -17.07 -14.98 -13.87
C SER A 31 -15.99 -15.57 -12.97
N GLU A 32 -14.99 -16.20 -13.58
CA GLU A 32 -13.85 -16.79 -12.90
C GLU A 32 -12.55 -16.18 -13.42
N ARG A 33 -11.68 -15.72 -12.51
CA ARG A 33 -10.41 -15.08 -12.89
C ARG A 33 -9.29 -15.39 -11.92
N ILE A 34 -8.09 -15.58 -12.46
CA ILE A 34 -6.86 -15.67 -11.70
C ILE A 34 -6.44 -14.26 -11.33
N CYS A 35 -6.41 -13.95 -10.02
CA CYS A 35 -6.04 -12.63 -9.54
C CYS A 35 -5.04 -12.73 -8.39
N PHE A 36 -4.33 -11.64 -8.18
CA PHE A 36 -3.30 -11.50 -7.16
C PHE A 36 -3.47 -10.16 -6.46
N PRO A 37 -3.22 -10.07 -5.15
CA PRO A 37 -3.98 -10.68 -4.07
C PRO A 37 -5.41 -10.12 -3.90
N SER A 38 -5.82 -9.13 -4.70
CA SER A 38 -7.14 -8.51 -4.61
C SER A 38 -8.19 -9.27 -5.40
N GLN A 39 -9.42 -9.33 -4.87
CA GLN A 39 -10.55 -9.90 -5.56
C GLN A 39 -10.94 -9.02 -6.77
N PRO A 40 -11.11 -9.60 -7.97
CA PRO A 40 -11.54 -8.85 -9.15
C PRO A 40 -12.99 -8.36 -9.01
N LEU A 41 -13.27 -7.15 -9.51
CA LEU A 41 -14.62 -6.54 -9.52
C LEU A 41 -15.38 -6.74 -10.84
N TYR A 42 -14.66 -6.86 -11.94
CA TYR A 42 -15.21 -6.89 -13.30
C TYR A 42 -14.70 -8.10 -14.08
N CYS A 43 -15.53 -8.62 -14.99
CA CYS A 43 -15.16 -9.69 -15.93
C CYS A 43 -14.16 -9.19 -16.98
N GLU A 44 -13.69 -10.08 -17.86
CA GLU A 44 -12.61 -9.78 -18.81
C GLU A 44 -12.93 -8.67 -19.78
N ILE A 45 -14.22 -8.59 -20.11
CA ILE A 45 -14.78 -7.68 -21.10
C ILE A 45 -15.12 -6.34 -20.44
N CYS A 46 -15.70 -6.36 -19.25
CA CYS A 46 -16.11 -5.18 -18.48
C CYS A 46 -14.97 -4.46 -17.75
N ARG A 47 -13.73 -4.96 -17.83
CA ARG A 47 -12.63 -4.31 -17.09
C ARG A 47 -12.36 -2.92 -17.71
N PRO A 48 -12.39 -1.84 -16.91
CA PRO A 48 -12.05 -0.52 -17.42
C PRO A 48 -10.65 -0.52 -18.05
N PRO A 49 -10.47 0.14 -19.21
CA PRO A 49 -9.16 0.26 -19.82
C PRO A 49 -8.22 0.94 -18.82
N LYS A 50 -7.06 0.32 -18.57
CA LYS A 50 -6.04 0.92 -17.71
C LYS A 50 -5.66 2.26 -18.32
N GLN A 51 -6.01 3.36 -17.64
CA GLN A 51 -5.50 4.67 -18.00
C GLN A 51 -3.98 4.59 -18.02
N LYS A 52 -3.39 4.84 -19.18
CA LYS A 52 -1.94 4.92 -19.31
C LYS A 52 -1.55 6.15 -18.52
N ALA A 53 -1.01 5.96 -17.32
CA ALA A 53 -0.37 7.04 -16.60
C ALA A 53 0.78 7.52 -17.49
N GLU A 54 0.65 8.74 -18.02
CA GLU A 54 1.75 9.40 -18.71
C GLU A 54 2.91 9.45 -17.72
N LYS A 55 4.03 8.86 -18.10
CA LYS A 55 5.24 8.91 -17.28
C LYS A 55 5.55 10.40 -17.10
N PRO A 56 5.74 10.90 -15.87
CA PRO A 56 6.16 12.28 -15.71
C PRO A 56 7.45 12.46 -16.51
N SER A 57 7.47 13.44 -17.42
CA SER A 57 8.66 13.77 -18.18
C SER A 57 9.81 14.01 -17.20
N SER A 58 11.00 13.57 -17.58
CA SER A 58 12.21 13.64 -16.77
C SER A 58 12.51 15.04 -16.22
N GLU A 59 11.95 16.10 -16.82
CA GLU A 59 12.11 17.49 -16.38
C GLU A 59 11.37 17.84 -15.08
N ALA A 60 10.28 17.16 -14.74
CA ALA A 60 9.54 17.40 -13.49
C ALA A 60 10.27 16.85 -12.25
N ILE A 61 11.13 15.83 -12.43
CA ILE A 61 11.90 15.19 -11.36
C ILE A 61 13.08 16.07 -10.91
N VAL A 62 13.61 16.92 -11.82
CA VAL A 62 14.77 17.78 -11.51
C VAL A 62 14.37 18.97 -10.62
N LYS A 63 13.17 19.53 -10.78
CA LYS A 63 12.69 20.66 -9.96
C LYS A 63 12.29 20.27 -8.54
N ALA A 64 11.96 19.00 -8.30
CA ALA A 64 11.60 18.50 -6.97
C ALA A 64 12.82 18.26 -6.04
N LYS A 65 14.06 18.31 -6.56
CA LYS A 65 15.27 18.14 -5.75
C LYS A 65 15.89 19.45 -5.25
N THR A 66 15.52 20.61 -5.81
CA THR A 66 16.15 21.89 -5.47
C THR A 66 15.34 22.75 -4.50
N THR A 67 14.11 22.36 -4.13
CA THR A 67 13.32 23.09 -3.13
C THR A 67 12.65 22.14 -2.12
N LYS A 68 13.07 22.28 -0.85
CA LYS A 68 12.60 21.68 0.42
C LYS A 68 13.52 20.58 0.98
N ARG A 69 13.98 20.57 2.24
CA ARG A 69 13.82 21.42 3.44
C ARG A 69 14.89 20.98 4.46
N LYS A 70 15.23 21.86 5.41
CA LYS A 70 16.05 21.59 6.62
C LYS A 70 15.59 20.30 7.34
N PRO A 71 16.49 19.42 7.80
CA PRO A 71 16.11 18.19 8.49
C PRO A 71 15.35 18.50 9.79
N PRO A 72 14.27 17.76 10.13
CA PRO A 72 13.63 17.92 11.43
C PRO A 72 14.57 17.47 12.54
N ALA A 73 14.73 18.32 13.57
CA ALA A 73 15.49 18.02 14.76
C ALA A 73 14.92 16.78 15.48
N LYS A 74 15.80 15.88 15.92
CA LYS A 74 15.48 14.73 16.77
C LYS A 74 14.71 15.21 18.01
N GLN A 75 13.45 14.79 18.16
CA GLN A 75 12.77 14.86 19.45
C GLN A 75 13.18 13.66 20.31
N PRO A 76 13.56 13.84 21.59
CA PRO A 76 13.79 12.72 22.49
C PRO A 76 12.44 12.05 22.84
N ARG A 77 12.43 10.71 22.81
CA ARG A 77 11.30 9.89 23.27
C ARG A 77 11.09 10.12 24.77
N VAL A 78 9.94 10.67 25.14
CA VAL A 78 9.47 10.61 26.53
C VAL A 78 8.74 9.29 26.72
N SER A 79 9.21 8.51 27.69
CA SER A 79 8.77 7.16 28.04
C SER A 79 7.29 7.13 28.45
N ALA A 80 6.59 6.08 28.03
CA ALA A 80 5.20 5.82 28.32
C ALA A 80 4.91 5.80 29.83
N ALA A 81 4.09 6.74 30.30
CA ALA A 81 3.51 6.74 31.63
C ALA A 81 2.24 5.85 31.64
N LYS A 82 2.22 4.96 32.64
CA LYS A 82 1.25 3.90 32.88
C LYS A 82 -0.21 4.38 32.88
N THR A 83 -1.05 3.59 32.23
CA THR A 83 -2.50 3.55 32.38
C THR A 83 -2.90 3.35 33.83
N ASN A 84 -3.79 4.19 34.36
CA ASN A 84 -4.52 3.92 35.59
C ASN A 84 -5.97 4.40 35.42
N THR A 85 -6.83 3.54 34.88
CA THR A 85 -8.27 3.82 34.78
C THR A 85 -8.93 3.36 36.07
N LYS A 86 -9.14 4.32 36.96
CA LYS A 86 -9.83 4.19 38.25
C LYS A 86 -11.30 3.83 38.04
N THR A 87 -11.71 2.69 38.58
CA THR A 87 -13.11 2.29 38.80
C THR A 87 -13.91 3.41 39.47
N LYS A 88 -15.05 3.80 38.88
CA LYS A 88 -16.15 4.45 39.61
C LYS A 88 -17.43 3.63 39.43
N LYS A 89 -17.74 2.89 40.49
CA LYS A 89 -19.05 2.34 40.81
C LYS A 89 -19.99 3.52 41.11
N ALA A 90 -21.08 3.64 40.36
CA ALA A 90 -22.19 4.51 40.68
C ALA A 90 -23.48 3.78 40.32
N SER A 91 -23.95 2.95 41.27
CA SER A 91 -25.33 2.50 41.32
C SER A 91 -26.07 3.48 42.24
N SER A 92 -27.02 4.24 41.68
CA SER A 92 -27.96 5.05 42.44
C SER A 92 -29.39 4.67 42.02
N ALA A 93 -30.20 4.50 43.05
CA ALA A 93 -31.55 3.98 43.08
C ALA A 93 -32.56 4.73 42.19
N LYS A 94 -33.49 3.96 41.63
CA LYS A 94 -34.94 4.20 41.78
C LYS A 94 -35.73 2.95 41.40
#